data_AF-A0A3R5XT91-F1
#
_entry.id   AF-A0A3R5XT91-F1
#
_cell.length_a   1.000
_cell.length_b   1.000
_cell.length_c   1.000
_cell.angle_alpha   90.00
_cell.angle_beta   90.00
_cell.angle_gamma   90.00
#
_symmetry.space_group_name_H-M   'P 1'
#
loop_
_entity.id
_entity.type
_entity.pdbx_description
1 polymer ?
#
loop_
_entity_poly.entity_id
_entity_poly.type
_entity_poly.pdbx_seq_one_letter_code
_entity_poly.pdbx_strand_id
1 'polypeptide(L)'
;MKVKFLKIFIWLFALPAWGQIYTRLSPDRILIGDTASLQIEFIVAENAKVEPPQLGDSLGKYLEIVHKKIDSTREGNRKKFKQIITLTGFEEGKFLVKSLPYVINGKMQLSDARELTVEMPAIDTVLQKIYPIKPIMPEHLSWWERARKYLWQMLAIGVALLVFLVLGVLYFRKLRANRYISEPLLPPYEEALQNLKKLDDLKLLDAQEFNKYYTDLSFIVRRYFSRRYEFPALALLSEDLPHYMRDKAFLNEEESTELYNFLTDADRVKYAKEILSPEKNIFYRNWAEKMIEKTKPLVEEKNDHS
;
A
#
# COMPACT_ATOMS: atom_id res chain seq x y z
N MET A 1 -1.81 -106.48 -64.73
CA MET A 1 -3.19 -105.92 -64.83
C MET A 1 -3.77 -105.82 -63.41
N LYS A 2 -4.27 -104.64 -63.03
CA LYS A 2 -5.02 -104.27 -61.80
C LYS A 2 -4.25 -104.06 -60.48
N VAL A 3 -3.79 -102.81 -60.37
CA VAL A 3 -3.67 -101.93 -59.20
C VAL A 3 -4.76 -102.16 -58.13
N LYS A 4 -4.37 -102.18 -56.84
CA LYS A 4 -5.22 -101.72 -55.72
C LYS A 4 -4.38 -100.91 -54.74
N PHE A 5 -4.49 -99.58 -54.84
CA PHE A 5 -4.01 -98.60 -53.87
C PHE A 5 -4.88 -98.69 -52.61
N LEU A 6 -4.29 -99.00 -51.46
CA LEU A 6 -4.92 -98.87 -50.16
C LEU A 6 -4.76 -97.41 -49.71
N LYS A 7 -5.83 -96.62 -49.83
CA LYS A 7 -5.87 -95.23 -49.34
C LYS A 7 -6.03 -95.23 -47.82
N ILE A 8 -4.96 -94.90 -47.10
CA ILE A 8 -5.02 -94.55 -45.68
C ILE A 8 -5.52 -93.10 -45.59
N PHE A 9 -6.70 -92.94 -44.98
CA PHE A 9 -7.35 -91.66 -44.76
C PHE A 9 -6.84 -91.09 -43.42
N ILE A 10 -5.89 -90.15 -43.48
CA ILE A 10 -5.41 -89.41 -42.31
C ILE A 10 -6.43 -88.33 -42.00
N TRP A 11 -7.18 -88.50 -40.91
CA TRP A 11 -8.03 -87.45 -40.37
C TRP A 11 -7.14 -86.38 -39.72
N LEU A 12 -7.01 -85.23 -40.38
CA LEU A 12 -6.33 -84.07 -39.82
C LEU A 12 -7.25 -83.46 -38.75
N PHE A 13 -7.04 -83.82 -37.48
CA PHE A 13 -7.71 -83.16 -36.36
C PHE A 13 -7.17 -81.73 -36.25
N ALA A 14 -7.96 -80.76 -36.70
CA ALA A 14 -7.69 -79.35 -36.43
C ALA A 14 -7.87 -79.11 -34.92
N LEU A 15 -6.76 -78.96 -34.19
CA LEU A 15 -6.81 -78.51 -32.80
C LEU A 15 -7.41 -77.10 -32.80
N PRO A 16 -8.53 -76.85 -32.08
CA PRO A 16 -9.03 -75.50 -31.94
C PRO A 16 -7.97 -74.69 -31.19
N ALA A 17 -7.39 -73.68 -31.84
CA ALA A 17 -6.52 -72.72 -31.21
C ALA A 17 -7.34 -71.89 -30.22
N TRP A 18 -7.47 -72.38 -28.99
CA TRP A 18 -7.98 -71.59 -27.88
C TRP A 18 -6.96 -70.50 -27.60
N GLY A 19 -7.35 -69.24 -27.77
CA GLY A 19 -6.49 -68.10 -27.49
C GLY A 19 -6.08 -68.14 -26.03
N GLN A 20 -4.80 -68.38 -25.74
CA GLN A 20 -4.27 -68.32 -24.39
C GLN A 20 -4.39 -66.88 -23.87
N ILE A 21 -4.91 -66.70 -22.65
CA ILE A 21 -4.94 -65.40 -21.97
C ILE A 21 -3.56 -65.16 -21.39
N TYR A 22 -2.86 -64.18 -21.93
CA TYR A 22 -1.56 -63.76 -21.42
C TYR A 22 -1.76 -62.69 -20.36
N THR A 23 -1.29 -62.97 -19.14
CA THR A 23 -1.35 -62.03 -18.02
C THR A 23 0.04 -61.60 -17.62
N ARG A 24 0.32 -60.30 -17.60
CA ARG A 24 1.60 -59.72 -17.20
C ARG A 24 1.38 -58.71 -16.09
N LEU A 25 2.19 -58.79 -15.05
CA LEU A 25 2.26 -57.79 -14.00
C LEU A 25 3.61 -57.08 -14.10
N SER A 26 3.62 -55.75 -14.12
CA SER A 26 4.86 -54.98 -14.26
C SER A 26 4.76 -53.60 -13.58
N PRO A 27 5.70 -53.25 -12.68
CA PRO A 27 6.62 -54.18 -12.00
C PRO A 27 5.87 -55.18 -11.11
N ASP A 28 6.50 -56.29 -10.76
CA ASP A 28 6.02 -57.30 -9.80
C ASP A 28 6.42 -56.97 -8.34
N ARG A 29 7.18 -55.88 -8.16
CA ARG A 29 7.54 -55.28 -6.87
C ARG A 29 7.33 -53.77 -6.92
N ILE A 30 6.67 -53.22 -5.90
CA ILE A 30 6.40 -51.79 -5.76
C ILE A 30 6.66 -51.36 -4.32
N LEU A 31 6.92 -50.07 -4.09
CA LEU A 31 6.86 -49.53 -2.74
C LEU A 31 5.41 -49.26 -2.32
N ILE A 32 5.18 -49.13 -1.02
CA ILE A 32 3.88 -48.69 -0.50
C ILE A 32 3.44 -47.39 -1.19
N GLY A 33 2.25 -47.37 -1.78
CA GLY A 33 1.69 -46.23 -2.51
C GLY A 33 2.12 -46.08 -3.97
N ASP A 34 3.10 -46.86 -4.44
CA ASP A 34 3.45 -46.93 -5.86
C ASP A 34 2.41 -47.76 -6.65
N THR A 35 2.53 -47.75 -7.97
CA THR A 35 1.58 -48.44 -8.86
C THR A 35 2.23 -49.55 -9.70
N ALA A 36 1.55 -50.68 -9.82
CA ALA A 36 1.87 -51.77 -10.75
C ALA A 36 0.79 -51.91 -11.83
N SER A 37 1.20 -52.27 -13.05
CA SER A 37 0.28 -52.50 -14.17
C SER A 37 0.03 -54.00 -14.38
N LEU A 38 -1.21 -54.43 -14.20
CA LEU A 38 -1.70 -55.75 -14.60
C LEU A 38 -2.27 -55.66 -16.03
N GLN A 39 -1.56 -56.25 -16.99
CA GLN A 39 -1.93 -56.30 -18.39
C GLN A 39 -2.46 -57.69 -18.75
N ILE A 40 -3.64 -57.75 -19.35
CA ILE A 40 -4.29 -58.97 -19.80
C ILE A 40 -4.50 -58.85 -21.31
N GLU A 41 -3.89 -59.76 -22.06
CA GLU A 41 -3.89 -59.74 -23.52
C GLU A 41 -4.28 -61.12 -24.08
N PHE A 42 -5.17 -61.13 -25.07
CA PHE A 42 -5.49 -62.35 -25.81
C PHE A 42 -6.03 -62.03 -27.20
N ILE A 43 -5.91 -63.00 -28.11
CA ILE A 43 -6.33 -62.87 -29.50
C ILE A 43 -7.58 -63.71 -29.71
N VAL A 44 -8.63 -63.08 -30.25
CA VAL A 44 -9.91 -63.73 -30.58
C VAL A 44 -10.25 -63.52 -32.05
N ALA A 45 -11.22 -64.29 -32.57
CA ALA A 45 -11.79 -64.02 -33.88
C ALA A 45 -12.45 -62.63 -33.90
N GLU A 46 -12.47 -61.94 -35.04
CA GLU A 46 -12.97 -60.57 -35.14
C GLU A 46 -14.42 -60.40 -34.63
N ASN A 47 -15.27 -61.38 -34.91
CA ASN A 47 -16.68 -61.42 -34.50
C ASN A 47 -16.92 -62.04 -33.11
N ALA A 48 -15.86 -62.36 -32.35
CA ALA A 48 -16.01 -62.95 -31.04
C ALA A 48 -16.53 -61.92 -30.03
N LYS A 49 -17.55 -62.32 -29.25
CA LYS A 49 -18.05 -61.53 -28.13
C LYS A 49 -17.18 -61.78 -26.91
N VAL A 50 -16.57 -60.72 -26.38
CA VAL A 50 -15.71 -60.75 -25.18
C VAL A 50 -16.38 -59.94 -24.09
N GLU A 51 -16.65 -60.58 -22.95
CA GLU A 51 -17.21 -59.94 -21.76
C GLU A 51 -16.15 -59.97 -20.63
N PRO A 52 -15.57 -58.81 -20.26
CA PRO A 52 -14.60 -58.71 -19.18
C PRO A 52 -15.28 -58.84 -17.80
N PRO A 53 -14.54 -59.20 -16.75
CA PRO A 53 -15.09 -59.27 -15.40
C PRO A 53 -15.54 -57.89 -14.90
N GLN A 54 -16.60 -57.86 -14.10
CA GLN A 54 -16.98 -56.66 -13.35
C GLN A 54 -16.06 -56.51 -12.14
N LEU A 55 -15.22 -55.47 -12.17
CA LEU A 55 -14.29 -55.14 -11.10
C LEU A 55 -14.78 -53.88 -10.36
N GLY A 56 -14.82 -53.97 -9.03
CA GLY A 56 -15.00 -52.81 -8.15
C GLY A 56 -13.69 -52.03 -7.98
N ASP A 57 -13.51 -51.42 -6.80
CA ASP A 57 -12.38 -50.54 -6.52
C ASP A 57 -11.17 -51.28 -5.91
N SER A 58 -11.29 -52.59 -5.65
CA SER A 58 -10.23 -53.41 -5.04
C SER A 58 -10.14 -54.80 -5.65
N LEU A 59 -8.92 -55.33 -5.73
CA LEU A 59 -8.64 -56.73 -6.07
C LEU A 59 -8.18 -57.48 -4.82
N GLY A 60 -9.15 -57.98 -4.05
CA GLY A 60 -8.87 -58.56 -2.74
C GLY A 60 -8.85 -57.50 -1.65
N LYS A 61 -8.19 -57.80 -0.52
CA LYS A 61 -8.23 -56.95 0.69
C LYS A 61 -7.19 -55.82 0.69
N TYR A 62 -6.05 -56.01 0.04
CA TYR A 62 -4.86 -55.16 0.20
C TYR A 62 -4.43 -54.44 -1.08
N LEU A 63 -5.11 -54.70 -2.20
CA LEU A 63 -4.80 -54.11 -3.50
C LEU A 63 -5.98 -53.29 -4.00
N GLU A 64 -5.73 -52.01 -4.29
CA GLU A 64 -6.71 -51.08 -4.82
C GLU A 64 -6.54 -50.88 -6.33
N ILE A 65 -7.64 -50.67 -7.05
CA ILE A 65 -7.65 -50.37 -8.48
C ILE A 65 -7.69 -48.85 -8.66
N VAL A 66 -6.59 -48.28 -9.15
CA VAL A 66 -6.48 -46.84 -9.41
C VAL A 66 -7.10 -46.47 -10.75
N HIS A 67 -6.86 -47.28 -11.78
CA HIS A 67 -7.35 -47.03 -13.12
C HIS A 67 -7.57 -48.33 -13.89
N LYS A 68 -8.59 -48.34 -14.75
CA LYS A 68 -8.89 -49.46 -15.65
C LYS A 68 -9.08 -48.95 -17.07
N LYS A 69 -8.37 -49.56 -18.02
CA LYS A 69 -8.48 -49.26 -19.45
C LYS A 69 -8.64 -50.56 -20.23
N ILE A 70 -9.61 -50.58 -21.14
CA ILE A 70 -9.83 -51.66 -22.08
C ILE A 70 -9.66 -51.11 -23.49
N ASP A 71 -8.88 -51.81 -24.30
CA ASP A 71 -8.62 -51.48 -25.69
C ASP A 71 -8.70 -52.75 -26.54
N SER A 72 -8.99 -52.59 -27.83
CA SER A 72 -8.95 -53.70 -28.77
C SER A 72 -8.52 -53.25 -30.14
N THR A 73 -7.52 -53.93 -30.69
CA THR A 73 -6.95 -53.64 -32.01
C THR A 73 -7.31 -54.75 -32.98
N ARG A 74 -7.70 -54.39 -34.21
CA ARG A 74 -7.96 -55.36 -35.28
C ARG A 74 -6.65 -55.72 -35.98
N GLU A 75 -6.43 -57.01 -36.19
CA GLU A 75 -5.28 -57.58 -36.89
C GLU A 75 -5.80 -58.61 -37.91
N GLY A 76 -6.13 -58.14 -39.12
CA GLY A 76 -6.78 -58.96 -40.16
C GLY A 76 -8.14 -59.49 -39.70
N ASN A 77 -8.32 -60.82 -39.74
CA ASN A 77 -9.53 -61.52 -39.30
C ASN A 77 -9.53 -61.83 -37.79
N ARG A 78 -8.58 -61.28 -37.03
CA ARG A 78 -8.45 -61.46 -35.58
C ARG A 78 -8.52 -60.11 -34.88
N LYS A 79 -8.88 -60.14 -33.61
CA LYS A 79 -8.96 -58.99 -32.73
C LYS A 79 -8.06 -59.27 -31.52
N LYS A 80 -7.09 -58.38 -31.28
CA LYS A 80 -6.26 -58.39 -30.07
C LYS A 80 -6.99 -57.58 -29.01
N PHE A 81 -7.42 -58.26 -27.95
CA PHE A 81 -8.01 -57.62 -26.77
C PHE A 81 -6.91 -57.31 -25.76
N LYS A 82 -6.94 -56.11 -25.17
CA LYS A 82 -6.00 -55.66 -24.14
C LYS A 82 -6.75 -54.95 -23.01
N GLN A 83 -6.57 -55.43 -21.78
CA GLN A 83 -7.04 -54.76 -20.58
C GLN A 83 -5.86 -54.42 -19.69
N ILE A 84 -5.79 -53.19 -19.22
CA ILE A 84 -4.78 -52.70 -18.28
C ILE A 84 -5.50 -52.28 -17.00
N ILE A 85 -5.09 -52.86 -15.88
CA ILE A 85 -5.57 -52.52 -14.55
C ILE A 85 -4.37 -52.01 -13.76
N THR A 86 -4.47 -50.78 -13.27
CA THR A 86 -3.43 -50.16 -12.43
C THR A 86 -3.74 -50.45 -10.97
N LEU A 87 -2.84 -51.15 -10.31
CA LEU A 87 -2.96 -51.59 -8.93
C LEU A 87 -2.02 -50.79 -8.03
N THR A 88 -2.45 -50.51 -6.81
CA THR A 88 -1.60 -49.97 -5.74
C THR A 88 -1.84 -50.74 -4.44
N GLY A 89 -0.90 -50.68 -3.51
CA GLY A 89 -0.99 -51.32 -2.20
C GLY A 89 -0.47 -50.40 -1.11
N PHE A 90 -1.18 -50.39 0.03
CA PHE A 90 -0.85 -49.55 1.19
C PHE A 90 -0.28 -50.36 2.37
N GLU A 91 -0.26 -51.68 2.25
CA GLU A 91 0.23 -52.61 3.26
C GLU A 91 1.46 -53.34 2.71
N GLU A 92 2.48 -53.56 3.54
CA GLU A 92 3.64 -54.36 3.16
C GLU A 92 3.27 -55.84 3.04
N GLY A 93 3.76 -56.50 2.00
CA GLY A 93 3.63 -57.94 1.87
C GLY A 93 3.57 -58.45 0.44
N LYS A 94 3.40 -59.77 0.32
CA LYS A 94 3.20 -60.45 -0.96
C LYS A 94 1.72 -60.73 -1.15
N PHE A 95 1.14 -60.16 -2.19
CA PHE A 95 -0.28 -60.28 -2.47
C PHE A 95 -0.51 -61.01 -3.79
N LEU A 96 -1.33 -62.05 -3.72
CA LEU A 96 -1.75 -62.80 -4.90
C LEU A 96 -2.91 -62.08 -5.59
N VAL A 97 -2.63 -61.54 -6.78
CA VAL A 97 -3.65 -61.09 -7.73
C VAL A 97 -4.31 -62.32 -8.33
N LYS A 98 -5.56 -62.60 -7.90
CA LYS A 98 -6.33 -63.77 -8.33
C LYS A 98 -6.62 -63.73 -9.83
N SER A 99 -6.74 -64.92 -10.42
CA SER A 99 -7.22 -65.11 -11.79
C SER A 99 -8.57 -64.44 -12.02
N LEU A 100 -8.68 -63.72 -13.14
CA LEU A 100 -9.86 -62.98 -13.54
C LEU A 100 -10.66 -63.76 -14.61
N PRO A 101 -12.00 -63.88 -14.47
CA PRO A 101 -12.83 -64.59 -15.43
C PRO A 101 -13.22 -63.72 -16.63
N TYR A 102 -12.94 -64.22 -17.83
CA TYR A 102 -13.37 -63.64 -19.10
C TYR A 102 -14.34 -64.59 -19.80
N VAL A 103 -15.46 -64.08 -20.30
CA VAL A 103 -16.41 -64.87 -21.10
C VAL A 103 -16.17 -64.55 -22.57
N ILE A 104 -15.68 -65.54 -23.33
CA ILE A 104 -15.39 -65.45 -24.76
C ILE A 104 -16.34 -66.38 -25.50
N ASN A 105 -17.24 -65.83 -26.32
CA ASN A 105 -18.28 -66.58 -27.04
C ASN A 105 -19.08 -67.53 -26.13
N GLY A 106 -19.44 -67.07 -24.93
CA GLY A 106 -20.21 -67.83 -23.95
C GLY A 106 -19.42 -68.86 -23.15
N LYS A 107 -18.10 -69.01 -23.38
CA LYS A 107 -17.24 -69.88 -22.58
C LYS A 107 -16.37 -69.06 -21.63
N MET A 108 -16.31 -69.47 -20.36
CA MET A 108 -15.47 -68.83 -19.36
C MET A 108 -14.02 -69.31 -19.49
N GLN A 109 -13.08 -68.37 -19.47
CA GLN A 109 -11.64 -68.60 -19.43
C GLN A 109 -11.02 -67.71 -18.36
N LEU A 110 -10.10 -68.27 -17.58
CA LEU A 110 -9.44 -67.56 -16.48
C LEU A 110 -8.11 -66.96 -16.97
N SER A 111 -7.78 -65.78 -16.46
CA SER A 111 -6.43 -65.23 -16.57
C SER A 111 -5.46 -65.96 -15.62
N ASP A 112 -4.16 -65.79 -15.83
CA ASP A 112 -3.17 -66.30 -14.87
C ASP A 112 -3.17 -65.45 -13.61
N ALA A 113 -2.94 -66.07 -12.45
CA ALA A 113 -2.69 -65.35 -11.22
C ALA A 113 -1.25 -64.78 -11.22
N ARG A 114 -1.06 -63.62 -10.59
CA ARG A 114 0.26 -62.97 -10.45
C ARG A 114 0.49 -62.53 -9.02
N GLU A 115 1.72 -62.62 -8.53
CA GLU A 115 2.12 -62.13 -7.22
C GLU A 115 2.67 -60.71 -7.35
N LEU A 116 2.15 -59.79 -6.54
CA LEU A 116 2.67 -58.43 -6.39
C LEU A 116 3.32 -58.32 -5.00
N THR A 117 4.57 -57.91 -4.94
CA THR A 117 5.25 -57.59 -3.68
C THR A 117 5.18 -56.09 -3.41
N VAL A 118 4.67 -55.71 -2.24
CA VAL A 118 4.68 -54.33 -1.76
C VAL A 118 5.71 -54.24 -0.65
N GLU A 119 6.73 -53.41 -0.85
CA GLU A 119 7.86 -53.24 0.06
C GLU A 119 7.80 -51.86 0.74
N MET A 120 8.28 -51.77 1.98
CA MET A 120 8.53 -50.47 2.58
C MET A 120 9.82 -49.85 1.99
N PRO A 121 9.88 -48.52 1.82
CA PRO A 121 11.13 -47.87 1.47
C PRO A 121 12.18 -48.17 2.55
N ALA A 122 13.39 -48.54 2.15
CA ALA A 122 14.49 -48.78 3.08
C ALA A 122 14.79 -47.48 3.85
N ILE A 123 14.53 -47.49 5.16
CA ILE A 123 14.90 -46.39 6.04
C ILE A 123 16.33 -46.64 6.51
N ASP A 124 17.31 -46.01 5.84
CA ASP A 124 18.71 -46.01 6.27
C ASP A 124 18.87 -45.21 7.58
N THR A 125 18.63 -45.88 8.70
CA THR A 125 18.82 -45.32 10.05
C THR A 125 20.30 -45.16 10.42
N VAL A 126 21.22 -45.78 9.67
CA VAL A 126 22.67 -45.76 9.94
C VAL A 126 23.35 -44.48 9.42
N LEU A 127 22.78 -43.80 8.42
CA LEU A 127 23.32 -42.55 7.87
C LEU A 127 22.63 -41.29 8.41
N GLN A 128 21.52 -41.44 9.14
CA GLN A 128 20.87 -40.31 9.78
C GLN A 128 21.53 -40.05 11.14
N LYS A 129 22.58 -39.22 11.12
CA LYS A 129 23.13 -38.59 12.31
C LYS A 129 21.96 -38.00 13.09
N ILE A 130 21.67 -38.52 14.29
CA ILE A 130 20.64 -37.97 15.16
C ILE A 130 21.10 -36.55 15.50
N TYR A 131 20.51 -35.57 14.83
CA TYR A 131 20.77 -34.17 15.14
C TYR A 131 20.05 -33.86 16.46
N PRO A 132 20.67 -33.07 17.34
CA PRO A 132 19.95 -32.54 18.48
C PRO A 132 18.70 -31.83 17.99
N ILE A 133 17.64 -31.87 18.81
CA ILE A 133 16.39 -31.16 18.55
C ILE A 133 16.77 -29.73 18.19
N LYS A 134 16.39 -29.30 16.98
CA LYS A 134 16.68 -27.94 16.53
C LYS A 134 16.12 -26.98 17.58
N PRO A 135 16.88 -25.97 18.02
CA PRO A 135 16.34 -24.97 18.91
C PRO A 135 15.11 -24.35 18.24
N ILE A 136 14.13 -23.95 19.06
CA ILE A 136 12.95 -23.23 18.60
C ILE A 136 13.49 -22.03 17.81
N MET A 137 13.23 -22.01 16.51
CA MET A 137 13.65 -20.90 15.65
C MET A 137 13.01 -19.66 16.26
N PRO A 138 13.78 -18.60 16.60
CA PRO A 138 13.18 -17.38 17.08
C PRO A 138 12.26 -16.88 15.97
N GLU A 139 10.96 -16.84 16.28
CA GLU A 139 9.97 -16.28 15.38
C GLU A 139 10.46 -14.89 14.98
N HIS A 140 10.61 -14.68 13.68
CA HIS A 140 11.04 -13.40 13.16
C HIS A 140 9.86 -12.45 13.33
N LEU A 141 9.72 -11.88 14.54
CA LEU A 141 8.69 -10.91 14.86
C LEU A 141 8.69 -9.87 13.75
N SER A 142 7.56 -9.78 13.03
CA SER A 142 7.40 -8.79 11.98
C SER A 142 7.63 -7.41 12.59
N TRP A 143 8.13 -6.47 11.79
CA TRP A 143 8.32 -5.08 12.23
C TRP A 143 7.01 -4.53 12.85
N TRP A 144 5.86 -4.97 12.34
CA TRP A 144 4.54 -4.65 12.86
C TRP A 144 4.25 -5.21 14.26
N GLU A 145 4.63 -6.46 14.55
CA GLU A 145 4.42 -7.09 15.85
C GLU A 145 5.31 -6.47 16.92
N ARG A 146 6.54 -6.13 16.54
CA ARG A 146 7.46 -5.37 17.40
C ARG A 146 6.93 -3.96 17.68
N ALA A 147 6.41 -3.28 16.65
CA ALA A 147 5.81 -1.96 16.79
C ALA A 147 4.54 -1.97 17.65
N ARG A 148 3.72 -3.03 17.57
CA ARG A 148 2.48 -3.19 18.35
C ARG A 148 2.73 -3.12 19.85
N LYS A 149 3.84 -3.67 20.34
CA LYS A 149 4.24 -3.59 21.76
C LYS A 149 4.45 -2.14 22.22
N TYR A 150 4.97 -1.29 21.34
CA TYR A 150 5.29 0.11 21.63
C TYR A 150 4.20 1.09 21.19
N LEU A 151 3.10 0.60 20.62
CA LEU A 151 2.06 1.42 20.01
C LEU A 151 1.40 2.37 21.02
N TRP A 152 1.18 1.89 22.24
CA TRP A 152 0.67 2.73 23.35
C TRP A 152 1.68 3.78 23.81
N GLN A 153 2.98 3.47 23.80
CA GLN A 153 4.03 4.44 24.14
C GLN A 153 4.16 5.49 23.05
N MET A 154 4.11 5.09 21.77
CA MET A 154 4.09 6.01 20.63
C MET A 154 2.85 6.90 20.64
N LEU A 155 1.69 6.36 20.97
CA LEU A 155 0.46 7.14 21.13
C LEU A 155 0.59 8.15 22.28
N ALA A 156 1.11 7.74 23.44
CA ALA A 156 1.34 8.63 24.56
C ALA A 156 2.31 9.77 24.23
N ILE A 157 3.40 9.46 23.52
CA ILE A 157 4.37 10.46 23.02
C ILE A 157 3.69 11.40 22.01
N GLY A 158 2.90 10.85 21.09
CA GLY A 158 2.16 11.65 20.10
C GLY A 158 1.17 12.61 20.74
N VAL A 159 0.42 12.15 21.75
CA VAL A 159 -0.50 12.98 22.53
C VAL A 159 0.27 14.04 23.33
N ALA A 160 1.37 13.67 23.98
CA ALA A 160 2.20 14.62 24.71
C ALA A 160 2.79 15.72 23.79
N LEU A 161 3.23 15.34 22.59
CA LEU A 161 3.76 16.27 21.59
C LEU A 161 2.66 17.17 21.04
N LEU A 162 1.45 16.64 20.79
CA LEU A 162 0.28 17.44 20.41
C LEU A 162 -0.07 18.45 21.51
N VAL A 163 -0.14 18.03 22.77
CA VAL A 163 -0.40 18.93 23.90
C VAL A 163 0.69 19.99 24.02
N PHE A 164 1.97 19.62 23.88
CA PHE A 164 3.08 20.56 23.89
C PHE A 164 2.98 21.57 22.75
N LEU A 165 2.63 21.13 21.54
CA LEU A 165 2.43 22.02 20.38
C LEU A 165 1.26 22.98 20.61
N VAL A 166 0.12 22.48 21.09
CA VAL A 166 -1.06 23.30 21.41
C VAL A 166 -0.72 24.32 22.48
N LEU A 167 -0.08 23.91 23.57
CA LEU A 167 0.37 24.82 24.63
C LEU A 167 1.41 25.81 24.10
N GLY A 168 2.32 25.39 23.23
CA GLY A 168 3.29 26.27 22.57
C GLY A 168 2.60 27.33 21.72
N VAL A 169 1.66 26.94 20.86
CA VAL A 169 0.87 27.87 20.03
C VAL A 169 0.06 28.82 20.91
N LEU A 170 -0.62 28.32 21.95
CA LEU A 170 -1.37 29.16 22.88
C LEU A 170 -0.46 30.11 23.67
N TYR A 171 0.72 29.65 24.08
CA TYR A 171 1.73 30.44 24.77
C TYR A 171 2.30 31.53 23.85
N PHE A 172 2.67 31.20 22.60
CA PHE A 172 3.12 32.19 21.62
C PHE A 172 2.01 33.14 21.20
N ARG A 173 0.76 32.69 21.11
CA ARG A 173 -0.40 33.56 20.87
C ARG A 173 -0.63 34.51 22.05
N LYS A 174 -0.52 34.02 23.28
CA LYS A 174 -0.61 34.82 24.50
C LYS A 174 0.57 35.78 24.63
N LEU A 175 1.79 35.38 24.25
CA LEU A 175 2.95 36.27 24.19
C LEU A 175 2.82 37.32 23.10
N ARG A 176 2.29 36.96 21.93
CA ARG A 176 2.03 37.94 20.87
C ARG A 176 0.90 38.88 21.28
N ALA A 177 -0.12 38.41 22.00
CA ALA A 177 -1.16 39.26 22.59
C ALA A 177 -0.62 40.16 23.72
N ASN A 178 0.20 39.63 24.64
CA ASN A 178 0.80 40.38 25.76
C ASN A 178 1.96 41.28 25.33
N ARG A 179 2.65 41.01 24.20
CA ARG A 179 3.60 41.96 23.60
C ARG A 179 2.89 43.20 23.02
N TYR A 180 1.57 43.13 22.83
CA TYR A 180 0.72 44.28 22.48
C TYR A 180 -0.11 44.80 23.67
N ILE A 181 -0.03 44.16 24.85
CA ILE A 181 -0.77 44.54 26.04
C ILE A 181 0.15 44.39 27.25
N SER A 182 1.03 45.36 27.50
CA SER A 182 1.62 45.68 28.82
C SER A 182 2.59 46.87 28.75
N GLU A 183 2.25 47.90 28.00
CA GLU A 183 2.57 49.27 28.40
C GLU A 183 1.21 49.97 28.45
N PRO A 184 0.90 50.81 29.45
CA PRO A 184 -0.29 51.66 29.36
C PRO A 184 -0.15 52.40 28.03
N LEU A 185 -1.03 52.10 27.07
CA LEU A 185 -0.93 52.71 25.75
C LEU A 185 -1.05 54.20 25.98
N LEU A 186 0.05 54.94 25.79
CA LEU A 186 0.02 56.38 25.73
C LEU A 186 -1.17 56.77 24.82
N PRO A 187 -1.93 57.82 25.19
CA PRO A 187 -2.94 58.39 24.30
C PRO A 187 -2.37 58.52 22.88
N PRO A 188 -3.16 58.28 21.82
CA PRO A 188 -2.65 58.24 20.45
C PRO A 188 -1.79 59.45 20.07
N TYR A 189 -2.19 60.63 20.57
CA TYR A 189 -1.45 61.89 20.42
C TYR A 189 -0.06 61.86 21.09
N GLU A 190 0.01 61.48 22.38
CA GLU A 190 1.27 61.41 23.13
C GLU A 190 2.22 60.34 22.55
N GLU A 191 1.68 59.20 22.14
CA GLU A 191 2.44 58.16 21.45
C GLU A 191 3.06 58.69 20.15
N ALA A 192 2.27 59.39 19.34
CA ALA A 192 2.73 59.89 18.04
C ALA A 192 3.83 60.93 18.23
N LEU A 193 3.69 61.88 19.16
CA LEU A 193 4.73 62.86 19.49
C LEU A 193 6.01 62.21 20.02
N GLN A 194 5.88 61.23 20.92
CA GLN A 194 7.05 60.52 21.43
C GLN A 194 7.80 59.79 20.30
N ASN A 195 7.07 59.17 19.37
CA ASN A 195 7.68 58.48 18.24
C ASN A 195 8.28 59.44 17.20
N LEU A 196 7.67 60.61 16.96
CA LEU A 196 8.26 61.66 16.14
C LEU A 196 9.58 62.15 16.74
N LYS A 197 9.63 62.39 18.05
CA LYS A 197 10.87 62.77 18.73
C LYS A 197 11.95 61.69 18.64
N LYS A 198 11.57 60.42 18.87
CA LYS A 198 12.49 59.28 18.68
C LYS A 198 13.01 59.20 17.24
N LEU A 199 12.17 59.48 16.25
CA LEU A 199 12.58 59.51 14.85
C LEU A 199 13.62 60.61 14.59
N ASP A 200 13.45 61.79 15.18
CA ASP A 200 14.41 62.89 15.10
C ASP A 200 15.74 62.53 15.76
N ASP A 201 15.70 61.89 16.94
CA ASP A 201 16.88 61.47 17.70
C ASP A 201 17.75 60.44 16.95
N LEU A 202 17.15 59.63 16.06
CA LEU A 202 17.85 58.65 15.25
C LEU A 202 18.73 59.28 14.15
N LYS A 203 18.53 60.56 13.82
CA LYS A 203 19.29 61.31 12.80
C LYS A 203 19.44 60.56 11.46
N LEU A 204 18.38 59.87 11.04
CA LEU A 204 18.40 59.00 9.85
C LEU A 204 18.68 59.78 8.55
N LEU A 205 18.23 61.03 8.47
CA LEU A 205 18.49 61.90 7.33
C LEU A 205 19.99 62.25 7.20
N ASP A 206 20.68 62.50 8.32
CA ASP A 206 22.13 62.77 8.34
C ASP A 206 22.92 61.51 7.95
N ALA A 207 22.43 60.34 8.36
CA ALA A 207 22.99 59.03 8.01
C ALA A 207 22.64 58.57 6.58
N GLN A 208 21.95 59.39 5.79
CA GLN A 208 21.47 59.07 4.43
C GLN A 208 20.52 57.86 4.37
N GLU A 209 19.88 57.48 5.49
CA GLU A 209 18.87 56.41 5.59
C GLU A 209 17.46 56.93 5.24
N PHE A 210 17.30 57.60 4.09
CA PHE A 210 16.03 58.24 3.67
C PHE A 210 14.84 57.26 3.61
N ASN A 211 15.07 56.05 3.11
CA ASN A 211 14.03 55.01 3.01
C ASN A 211 13.43 54.67 4.37
N LYS A 212 14.30 54.44 5.36
CA LYS A 212 13.89 54.09 6.72
C LYS A 212 13.19 55.26 7.39
N TYR A 213 13.72 56.47 7.22
CA TYR A 213 13.09 57.70 7.72
C TYR A 213 11.64 57.85 7.22
N TYR A 214 11.38 57.71 5.92
CA TYR A 214 10.03 57.83 5.36
C TYR A 214 9.13 56.62 5.66
N THR A 215 9.72 55.43 5.84
CA THR A 215 9.00 54.26 6.35
C THR A 215 8.47 54.52 7.76
N ASP A 216 9.33 55.00 8.65
CA ASP A 216 8.98 55.26 10.05
C ASP A 216 8.04 56.46 10.18
N LEU A 217 8.30 57.57 9.46
CA LEU A 217 7.45 58.75 9.48
C LEU A 217 6.03 58.45 8.99
N SER A 218 5.89 57.74 7.86
CA SER A 218 4.58 57.37 7.34
C SER A 218 3.86 56.34 8.23
N PHE A 219 4.61 55.46 8.89
CA PHE A 219 4.07 54.53 9.88
C PHE A 219 3.52 55.27 11.10
N ILE A 220 4.22 56.27 11.62
CA ILE A 220 3.77 57.09 12.76
C ILE A 220 2.44 57.77 12.43
N VAL A 221 2.34 58.45 11.28
CA VAL A 221 1.11 59.14 10.84
C VAL A 221 -0.05 58.15 10.67
N ARG A 222 0.17 57.02 9.98
CA ARG A 222 -0.86 55.99 9.77
C ARG A 222 -1.31 55.36 11.08
N ARG A 223 -0.38 55.02 11.98
CA ARG A 223 -0.69 54.44 13.29
C ARG A 223 -1.49 55.41 14.14
N TYR A 224 -1.13 56.69 14.13
CA TYR A 224 -1.89 57.74 14.82
C TYR A 224 -3.34 57.78 14.32
N PHE A 225 -3.57 57.88 13.01
CA PHE A 225 -4.94 57.86 12.47
C PHE A 225 -5.70 56.59 12.78
N SER A 226 -5.02 55.44 12.70
CA SER A 226 -5.63 54.15 12.99
C SER A 226 -6.16 54.07 14.42
N ARG A 227 -5.38 54.59 15.39
CA ARG A 227 -5.76 54.63 16.80
C ARG A 227 -6.74 55.76 17.13
N ARG A 228 -6.63 56.92 16.47
CA ARG A 228 -7.46 58.10 16.74
C ARG A 228 -8.89 57.95 16.26
N TYR A 229 -9.08 57.33 15.11
CA TYR A 229 -10.37 57.20 14.42
C TYR A 229 -10.83 55.73 14.32
N GLU A 230 -10.16 54.82 15.03
CA GLU A 230 -10.53 53.40 15.18
C GLU A 230 -10.79 52.65 13.87
N PHE A 231 -9.94 52.86 12.86
CA PHE A 231 -9.99 52.13 11.59
C PHE A 231 -8.60 51.63 11.18
N PRO A 232 -8.48 50.61 10.33
CA PRO A 232 -7.18 50.00 10.00
C PRO A 232 -6.38 50.82 8.97
N ALA A 233 -5.98 52.06 9.29
CA ALA A 233 -5.26 52.95 8.37
C ALA A 233 -3.93 52.38 7.83
N LEU A 234 -3.28 51.49 8.59
CA LEU A 234 -2.06 50.78 8.17
C LEU A 234 -2.29 49.76 7.05
N ALA A 235 -3.54 49.30 6.86
CA ALA A 235 -3.92 48.33 5.84
C ALA A 235 -4.42 48.99 4.56
N LEU A 236 -4.68 50.30 4.57
CA LEU A 236 -5.10 51.04 3.37
C LEU A 236 -3.90 51.39 2.49
N LEU A 237 -4.12 51.36 1.18
CA LEU A 237 -3.14 51.83 0.21
C LEU A 237 -2.88 53.33 0.39
N SER A 238 -1.68 53.78 0.01
CA SER A 238 -1.28 55.20 0.07
C SER A 238 -2.22 56.12 -0.70
N GLU A 239 -2.83 55.63 -1.78
CA GLU A 239 -3.81 56.34 -2.60
C GLU A 239 -5.20 56.38 -1.96
N ASP A 240 -5.60 55.34 -1.23
CA ASP A 240 -6.95 55.22 -0.64
C ASP A 240 -7.10 55.99 0.67
N LEU A 241 -6.06 56.01 1.50
CA LEU A 241 -6.13 56.61 2.84
C LEU A 241 -6.57 58.10 2.80
N PRO A 242 -6.03 58.96 1.93
CA PRO A 242 -6.48 60.36 1.82
C PRO A 242 -7.96 60.50 1.43
N HIS A 243 -8.45 59.64 0.54
CA HIS A 243 -9.86 59.63 0.12
C HIS A 243 -10.76 59.17 1.27
N TYR A 244 -10.39 58.08 1.95
CA TYR A 244 -11.11 57.58 3.12
C TYR A 244 -11.24 58.64 4.23
N MET A 245 -10.14 59.35 4.53
CA MET A 245 -10.13 60.40 5.55
C MET A 245 -11.04 61.59 5.19
N ARG A 246 -11.12 61.93 3.90
CA ARG A 246 -12.01 62.99 3.39
C ARG A 246 -13.47 62.59 3.42
N ASP A 247 -13.78 61.38 2.93
CA ASP A 247 -15.15 60.87 2.84
C ASP A 247 -15.79 60.71 4.23
N LYS A 248 -14.99 60.40 5.25
CA LYS A 248 -15.41 60.36 6.65
C LYS A 248 -15.42 61.73 7.34
N ALA A 249 -15.11 62.81 6.62
CA ALA A 249 -14.98 64.17 7.14
C ALA A 249 -13.99 64.29 8.31
N PHE A 250 -12.97 63.43 8.36
CA PHE A 250 -11.90 63.51 9.35
C PHE A 250 -10.86 64.56 8.98
N LEU A 251 -10.67 64.78 7.67
CA LEU A 251 -9.83 65.83 7.09
C LEU A 251 -10.64 66.62 6.04
N ASN A 252 -10.32 67.90 5.89
CA ASN A 252 -10.86 68.72 4.80
C ASN A 252 -10.14 68.43 3.46
N GLU A 253 -10.57 69.07 2.37
CA GLU A 253 -10.03 68.83 1.03
C GLU A 253 -8.53 69.17 0.91
N GLU A 254 -8.10 70.27 1.52
CA GLU A 254 -6.71 70.72 1.53
C GLU A 254 -5.82 69.73 2.30
N GLU A 255 -6.22 69.35 3.50
CA GLU A 255 -5.51 68.38 4.36
C GLU A 255 -5.43 66.98 3.74
N SER A 256 -6.50 66.55 3.10
CA SER A 256 -6.53 65.29 2.34
C SER A 256 -5.53 65.35 1.18
N THR A 257 -5.44 66.49 0.49
CA THR A 257 -4.48 66.69 -0.59
C THR A 257 -3.03 66.69 -0.09
N GLU A 258 -2.76 67.32 1.05
CA GLU A 258 -1.44 67.28 1.67
C GLU A 258 -1.04 65.87 2.12
N LEU A 259 -1.98 65.11 2.71
CA LEU A 259 -1.76 63.71 3.10
C LEU A 259 -1.44 62.84 1.88
N TYR A 260 -2.17 63.04 0.78
CA TYR A 260 -1.89 62.38 -0.50
C TYR A 260 -0.47 62.69 -1.00
N ASN A 261 -0.08 63.97 -1.01
CA ASN A 261 1.25 64.39 -1.46
C ASN A 261 2.36 63.78 -0.59
N PHE A 262 2.20 63.80 0.74
CA PHE A 262 3.13 63.20 1.68
C PHE A 262 3.30 61.68 1.44
N LEU A 263 2.20 60.94 1.35
CA LEU A 263 2.26 59.48 1.17
C LEU A 263 2.84 59.08 -0.18
N THR A 264 2.51 59.84 -1.23
CA THR A 264 3.07 59.64 -2.58
C THR A 264 4.57 59.85 -2.60
N ASP A 265 5.06 60.94 -2.00
CA ASP A 265 6.49 61.21 -1.95
C ASP A 265 7.23 60.24 -1.02
N ALA A 266 6.62 59.81 0.09
CA ALA A 266 7.17 58.76 0.94
C ALA A 266 7.35 57.45 0.17
N ASP A 267 6.38 57.04 -0.66
CA ASP A 267 6.48 55.83 -1.47
C ASP A 267 7.53 55.95 -2.58
N ARG A 268 7.72 57.13 -3.18
CA ARG A 268 8.83 57.37 -4.11
C ARG A 268 10.19 57.21 -3.43
N VAL A 269 10.36 57.72 -2.22
CA VAL A 269 11.60 57.52 -1.46
C VAL A 269 11.82 56.04 -1.10
N LYS A 270 10.76 55.35 -0.65
CA LYS A 270 10.81 53.95 -0.21
C LYS A 270 11.09 52.97 -1.35
N TYR A 271 10.47 53.17 -2.51
CA TYR A 271 10.50 52.19 -3.59
C TYR A 271 11.32 52.64 -4.80
N ALA A 272 11.32 53.94 -5.11
CA ALA A 272 12.08 54.51 -6.23
C ALA A 272 13.43 55.10 -5.80
N LYS A 273 13.78 55.08 -4.50
CA LYS A 273 15.02 55.64 -3.94
C LYS A 273 15.24 57.12 -4.29
N GLU A 274 14.14 57.85 -4.46
CA GLU A 274 14.19 59.30 -4.66
C GLU A 274 14.75 59.99 -3.40
N ILE A 275 15.56 61.03 -3.59
CA ILE A 275 16.11 61.85 -2.50
C ILE A 275 15.40 63.19 -2.54
N LEU A 276 14.62 63.47 -1.49
CA LEU A 276 13.91 64.74 -1.36
C LEU A 276 14.84 65.83 -0.79
N SER A 277 14.57 67.09 -1.15
CA SER A 277 15.38 68.22 -0.69
C SER A 277 15.30 68.36 0.85
N PRO A 278 16.36 68.89 1.50
CA PRO A 278 16.34 69.14 2.95
C PRO A 278 15.13 69.98 3.40
N GLU A 279 14.76 70.99 2.61
CA GLU A 279 13.57 71.82 2.87
C GLU A 279 12.29 70.99 2.89
N LYS A 280 12.15 70.03 1.96
CA LYS A 280 10.98 69.16 1.87
C LYS A 280 10.95 68.12 2.99
N ASN A 281 12.10 67.63 3.44
CA ASN A 281 12.21 66.75 4.62
C ASN A 281 11.73 67.48 5.89
N ILE A 282 12.19 68.73 6.10
CA ILE A 282 11.77 69.59 7.22
C ILE A 282 10.27 69.89 7.12
N PHE A 283 9.79 70.22 5.92
CA PHE A 283 8.37 70.46 5.67
C PHE A 283 7.51 69.28 6.12
N TYR A 284 7.80 68.06 5.66
CA TYR A 284 6.99 66.89 6.02
C TYR A 284 7.07 66.52 7.50
N ARG A 285 8.22 66.71 8.13
CA ARG A 285 8.35 66.50 9.58
C ARG A 285 7.47 67.45 10.37
N ASN A 286 7.50 68.74 10.03
CA ASN A 286 6.70 69.77 10.68
C ASN A 286 5.21 69.60 10.38
N TRP A 287 4.89 69.23 9.14
CA TRP A 287 3.54 68.96 8.71
C TRP A 287 2.93 67.77 9.47
N ALA A 288 3.68 66.67 9.64
CA ALA A 288 3.19 65.50 10.38
C ALA A 288 2.81 65.86 11.83
N GLU A 289 3.64 66.65 12.50
CA GLU A 289 3.36 67.14 13.86
C GLU A 289 2.15 68.07 13.91
N LYS A 290 2.06 69.06 13.00
CA LYS A 290 0.90 69.95 12.90
C LYS A 290 -0.40 69.18 12.65
N MET A 291 -0.36 68.16 11.81
CA MET A 291 -1.51 67.32 11.49
C MET A 291 -1.97 66.52 12.70
N ILE A 292 -1.03 65.92 13.44
CA ILE A 292 -1.32 65.22 14.70
C ILE A 292 -1.89 66.19 15.75
N GLU A 293 -1.32 67.38 15.88
CA GLU A 293 -1.79 68.39 16.83
C GLU A 293 -3.20 68.92 16.50
N LYS A 294 -3.47 69.18 15.23
CA LYS A 294 -4.78 69.70 14.78
C LYS A 294 -5.91 68.67 14.98
N THR A 295 -5.60 67.39 14.86
CA THR A 295 -6.58 66.29 14.93
C THR A 295 -6.69 65.67 16.33
N LYS A 296 -6.01 66.24 17.33
CA LYS A 296 -6.06 65.77 18.71
C LYS A 296 -7.50 65.80 19.27
N PRO A 297 -7.91 64.83 20.10
CA PRO A 297 -9.21 64.87 20.74
C PRO A 297 -9.32 66.10 21.67
N LEU A 298 -10.48 66.75 21.67
CA LEU A 298 -10.74 67.95 22.49
C LEU A 298 -10.96 67.63 23.99
N VAL A 299 -11.10 66.35 24.34
CA VAL A 299 -11.31 65.87 25.71
C VAL A 299 -10.38 64.69 25.92
N GLU A 300 -9.56 64.73 26.98
CA GLU A 300 -8.77 63.58 27.44
C GLU A 300 -9.73 62.45 27.81
N GLU A 301 -9.91 61.47 26.92
CA GLU A 301 -10.56 60.21 27.27
C GLU A 301 -9.67 59.49 28.28
N LYS A 302 -9.96 59.77 29.55
CA LYS A 302 -9.45 59.02 30.69
C LYS A 302 -10.03 57.61 30.58
N ASN A 303 -9.23 56.68 30.06
CA ASN A 303 -9.56 55.27 29.94
C ASN A 303 -9.78 54.66 31.34
N ASP A 304 -11.03 54.72 31.82
CA ASP A 304 -11.50 53.96 32.97
C ASP A 304 -12.02 52.61 32.46
N HIS A 305 -11.13 51.62 32.43
CA HIS A 305 -11.52 50.23 32.24
C HIS A 305 -11.40 49.51 33.58
N SER A 306 -12.55 49.45 34.26
CA SER A 306 -12.86 48.56 35.39
C SER A 306 -12.90 47.09 34.96
#